data_AF-A0A2T7PP04-F1
#
_entry.id   AF-A0A2T7PP04-F1
#
_cell.length_a   1.000
_cell.length_b   1.000
_cell.length_c   1.000
_cell.angle_alpha   90.00
_cell.angle_beta   90.00
_cell.angle_gamma   90.00
#
_symmetry.space_group_name_H-M   'P 1'
#
loop_
_entity.id
_entity.type
_entity.pdbx_description
1 polymer ?
#
loop_
_entity_poly.entity_id
_entity_poly.type
_entity_poly.pdbx_seq_one_letter_code
_entity_poly.pdbx_strand_id
1 'polypeptide(L)'
;MERDLHKSCNIQVVKVERLENPGLWNQYNHRREMVYHSHGYTYFRPIAKLPGSSGPVQTTESVPRESPLRRQIYPFKANEHYLFHGTKEKNIQNIMNTGLDSRLTSDKAMLGQGIYFAESPTKADQYTDDKDQRTSGEKTMVLVRVVLGNPFINTSSDPDKFKRPPCKWCFKDLCSCDDPSYFDSVIDDAGRNFREFVVYDRSMCYPEYFITYNRV
;
A
#
# COMPACT_ATOMS: atom_id res chain seq x y z
N MET A 1 25.74 19.88 4.05
CA MET A 1 26.18 18.51 3.72
C MET A 1 25.14 17.58 4.32
N GLU A 2 24.32 16.80 3.63
CA GLU A 2 24.21 16.37 2.22
C GLU A 2 22.76 16.62 1.78
N ARG A 3 22.55 17.37 0.70
CA ARG A 3 21.30 17.29 -0.06
C ARG A 3 21.57 16.26 -1.13
N ASP A 4 21.24 15.00 -0.83
CA ASP A 4 21.28 13.93 -1.81
C ASP A 4 20.42 14.38 -3.00
N LEU A 5 21.10 14.60 -4.11
CA LEU A 5 20.49 14.82 -5.41
C LEU A 5 19.53 13.66 -5.65
N HIS A 6 18.25 13.98 -5.76
CA HIS A 6 17.27 13.10 -6.38
C HIS A 6 17.75 12.77 -7.80
N LYS A 7 18.61 11.76 -7.95
CA LYS A 7 18.73 11.03 -9.19
C LYS A 7 17.34 10.49 -9.46
N SER A 8 16.64 11.09 -10.41
CA SER A 8 15.45 10.50 -11.00
C SER A 8 15.78 9.05 -11.32
N CYS A 9 15.11 8.11 -10.66
CA CYS A 9 15.28 6.70 -10.98
C CYS A 9 14.73 6.54 -12.40
N ASN A 10 15.61 6.32 -13.37
CA ASN A 10 15.19 6.04 -14.73
C ASN A 10 14.71 4.59 -14.76
N ILE A 11 13.39 4.45 -14.69
CA ILE A 11 12.67 3.19 -14.78
C ILE A 11 12.22 3.03 -16.23
N GLN A 12 12.73 2.02 -16.92
CA GLN A 12 12.26 1.65 -18.26
C GLN A 12 11.51 0.33 -18.19
N VAL A 13 10.19 0.37 -18.36
CA VAL A 13 9.35 -0.82 -18.30
C VAL A 13 9.70 -1.76 -19.46
N VAL A 14 9.95 -3.02 -19.14
CA VAL A 14 10.27 -4.09 -20.09
C VAL A 14 9.05 -4.96 -20.33
N LYS A 15 8.37 -5.37 -19.26
CA LYS A 15 7.25 -6.31 -19.31
C LYS A 15 6.25 -6.01 -18.19
N VAL A 16 4.97 -6.24 -18.47
CA VAL A 16 3.91 -6.22 -17.46
C VAL A 16 3.12 -7.51 -17.57
N GLU A 17 3.04 -8.25 -16.47
CA GLU A 17 2.31 -9.52 -16.38
C GLU A 17 1.17 -9.38 -15.39
N ARG A 18 -0.01 -9.88 -15.75
CA ARG A 18 -1.15 -9.93 -14.83
C ARG A 18 -1.17 -11.27 -14.10
N LEU A 19 -1.29 -11.25 -12.79
CA LEU A 19 -1.55 -12.44 -11.99
C LEU A 19 -3.04 -12.76 -12.00
N GLU A 20 -3.37 -13.98 -12.39
CA GLU A 20 -4.72 -14.54 -12.31
C GLU A 20 -4.73 -15.67 -11.28
N ASN A 21 -4.89 -15.32 -10.00
CA ASN A 21 -4.95 -16.27 -8.90
C ASN A 21 -6.36 -16.23 -8.26
N PRO A 22 -7.27 -17.16 -8.62
CA PRO A 22 -8.66 -17.14 -8.13
C PRO A 22 -8.78 -17.24 -6.61
N GLY A 23 -7.87 -17.96 -5.94
CA GLY A 23 -7.88 -18.11 -4.50
C GLY A 23 -7.62 -16.79 -3.78
N LEU A 24 -6.57 -16.08 -4.21
CA LEU A 24 -6.24 -14.75 -3.69
C LEU A 24 -7.32 -13.72 -4.06
N TRP A 25 -7.82 -13.78 -5.30
CA TRP A 25 -8.86 -12.88 -5.79
C TRP A 25 -10.17 -13.01 -5.00
N ASN A 26 -10.59 -14.23 -4.68
CA ASN A 26 -11.80 -14.47 -3.90
C ASN A 26 -11.66 -13.96 -2.46
N GLN A 27 -10.51 -14.21 -1.81
CA GLN A 27 -10.22 -13.67 -0.48
C GLN A 27 -10.26 -12.14 -0.47
N TYR A 28 -9.63 -11.52 -1.47
CA TYR A 28 -9.59 -10.07 -1.64
C TYR A 28 -10.98 -9.46 -1.85
N ASN A 29 -11.77 -9.99 -2.78
CA ASN A 29 -13.12 -9.47 -3.04
C ASN A 29 -14.02 -9.62 -1.81
N HIS A 30 -13.96 -10.76 -1.13
CA HIS A 30 -14.74 -10.96 0.09
C HIS A 30 -14.35 -9.93 1.16
N ARG A 31 -13.05 -9.71 1.39
CA ARG A 31 -12.59 -8.70 2.35
C ARG A 31 -13.01 -7.28 1.95
N ARG A 32 -12.93 -6.91 0.67
CA ARG A 32 -13.38 -5.61 0.16
C ARG A 32 -14.86 -5.37 0.46
N GLU A 33 -15.72 -6.35 0.19
CA GLU A 33 -17.14 -6.26 0.53
C GLU A 33 -17.32 -6.11 2.05
N MET A 34 -16.62 -6.93 2.86
CA MET A 34 -16.71 -6.84 4.33
C MET A 34 -16.35 -5.45 4.87
N VAL A 35 -15.36 -4.76 4.28
CA VAL A 35 -15.02 -3.37 4.64
C VAL A 35 -16.14 -2.40 4.27
N TYR A 36 -16.77 -2.58 3.11
CA TYR A 36 -17.91 -1.76 2.71
C TYR A 36 -19.12 -1.97 3.62
N HIS A 37 -19.40 -3.24 3.97
CA HIS A 37 -20.44 -3.64 4.90
C HIS A 37 -20.22 -3.07 6.30
N SER A 38 -19.01 -3.18 6.86
CA SER A 38 -18.69 -2.68 8.21
C SER A 38 -18.75 -1.16 8.31
N HIS A 39 -18.66 -0.45 7.18
CA HIS A 39 -18.87 1.00 7.08
C HIS A 39 -20.34 1.40 6.86
N GLY A 40 -21.27 0.48 7.13
CA GLY A 40 -22.71 0.74 7.03
C GLY A 40 -23.20 1.01 5.61
N TYR A 41 -22.51 0.48 4.58
CA TYR A 41 -22.79 0.72 3.16
C TYR A 41 -22.75 2.17 2.71
N THR A 42 -22.14 3.04 3.51
CA THR A 42 -21.99 4.45 3.18
C THR A 42 -20.72 4.69 2.36
N TYR A 43 -20.67 5.82 1.66
CA TYR A 43 -19.46 6.16 0.91
C TYR A 43 -18.34 6.55 1.87
N PHE A 44 -17.17 5.97 1.64
CA PHE A 44 -15.96 6.37 2.33
C PHE A 44 -15.59 7.80 1.96
N ARG A 45 -15.18 8.58 2.97
CA ARG A 45 -14.62 9.90 2.76
C ARG A 45 -13.32 9.75 1.95
N PRO A 46 -13.16 10.47 0.81
CA PRO A 46 -11.95 10.40 0.01
C PRO A 46 -10.71 10.76 0.84
N ILE A 47 -9.59 10.08 0.62
CA ILE A 47 -8.33 10.29 1.35
C ILE A 47 -7.91 11.76 1.36
N ALA A 48 -8.00 12.44 0.21
CA ALA A 48 -7.68 13.87 0.08
C ALA A 48 -8.46 14.80 1.03
N LYS A 49 -9.61 14.35 1.54
CA LYS A 49 -10.48 15.11 2.42
C LYS A 49 -10.30 14.73 3.88
N LEU A 50 -9.48 13.73 4.21
CA LEU A 50 -9.27 13.30 5.59
C LEU A 50 -8.38 14.32 6.34
N PRO A 51 -8.65 14.60 7.63
CA PRO A 51 -7.75 15.42 8.43
C PRO A 51 -6.32 14.87 8.43
N GLY A 52 -5.34 15.75 8.22
CA GLY A 52 -3.92 15.38 8.15
C GLY A 52 -3.44 14.85 6.80
N SER A 53 -4.32 14.58 5.84
CA SER A 53 -3.89 14.13 4.51
C SER A 53 -3.33 15.29 3.68
N SER A 54 -2.23 15.06 2.98
CA SER A 54 -1.61 16.01 2.06
C SER A 54 -2.24 16.04 0.66
N GLY A 55 -3.17 15.13 0.35
CA GLY A 55 -3.85 15.12 -0.95
C GLY A 55 -4.40 13.77 -1.40
N PRO A 56 -4.95 13.69 -2.63
CA PRO A 56 -5.47 12.45 -3.20
C PRO A 56 -4.35 11.44 -3.45
N VAL A 57 -4.71 10.16 -3.62
CA VAL A 57 -3.74 9.10 -3.95
C VAL A 57 -3.24 9.28 -5.38
N GLN A 58 -1.93 9.49 -5.55
CA GLN A 58 -1.33 9.94 -6.81
C GLN A 58 -1.49 8.94 -7.95
N THR A 59 -1.35 7.63 -7.68
CA THR A 59 -1.59 6.58 -8.68
C THR A 59 -3.01 6.65 -9.25
N THR A 60 -3.96 7.02 -8.41
CA THR A 60 -5.37 7.06 -8.77
C THR A 60 -5.72 8.29 -9.61
N GLU A 61 -5.10 9.43 -9.29
CA GLU A 61 -5.24 10.65 -10.08
C GLU A 61 -4.47 10.60 -11.40
N SER A 62 -3.36 9.85 -11.44
CA SER A 62 -2.54 9.70 -12.65
C SER A 62 -3.17 8.78 -13.70
N VAL A 63 -4.16 7.96 -13.32
CA VAL A 63 -4.85 7.04 -14.23
C VAL A 63 -6.11 7.74 -14.78
N PRO A 64 -6.27 7.86 -16.11
CA PRO A 64 -7.45 8.47 -16.72
C PRO A 64 -8.75 7.84 -16.21
N ARG A 65 -9.79 8.66 -16.01
CA ARG A 65 -11.09 8.19 -15.48
C ARG A 65 -11.70 7.05 -16.29
N GLU A 66 -11.52 7.11 -17.61
CA GLU A 66 -12.03 6.12 -18.54
C GLU A 66 -11.16 4.86 -18.63
N SER A 67 -9.99 4.82 -17.98
CA SER A 67 -9.13 3.65 -18.01
C SER A 67 -9.83 2.44 -17.37
N PRO A 68 -9.68 1.23 -17.93
CA PRO A 68 -10.14 0.00 -17.29
C PRO A 68 -9.65 -0.14 -15.85
N LEU A 69 -8.40 0.26 -15.57
CA LEU A 69 -7.84 0.25 -14.21
C LEU A 69 -8.66 1.13 -13.25
N ARG A 70 -9.08 2.33 -13.68
CA ARG A 70 -9.88 3.22 -12.85
C ARG A 70 -11.30 2.70 -12.66
N ARG A 71 -11.91 2.13 -13.71
CA ARG A 71 -13.28 1.60 -13.68
C ARG A 71 -13.42 0.34 -12.82
N GLN A 72 -12.32 -0.38 -12.61
CA GLN A 72 -12.32 -1.63 -11.85
C GLN A 72 -12.04 -1.44 -10.36
N ILE A 73 -11.68 -0.25 -9.90
CA ILE A 73 -11.50 0.04 -8.46
C ILE A 73 -12.71 0.79 -7.91
N TYR A 74 -13.05 0.57 -6.64
CA TYR A 74 -14.20 1.18 -5.96
C TYR A 74 -13.77 2.20 -4.90
N PRO A 75 -13.24 3.38 -5.27
CA PRO A 75 -12.72 4.37 -4.32
C PRO A 75 -13.80 4.82 -3.32
N PHE A 76 -15.04 4.99 -3.77
CA PHE A 76 -16.13 5.43 -2.89
C PHE A 76 -16.69 4.34 -1.98
N LYS A 77 -16.55 3.05 -2.35
CA LYS A 77 -17.08 1.94 -1.54
C LYS A 77 -16.05 1.32 -0.61
N ALA A 78 -14.76 1.50 -0.87
CA ALA A 78 -13.73 0.81 -0.10
C ALA A 78 -12.42 1.61 0.07
N ASN A 79 -12.35 2.86 -0.44
CA ASN A 79 -11.08 3.54 -0.69
C ASN A 79 -10.08 2.57 -1.36
N GLU A 80 -10.52 1.92 -2.43
CA GLU A 80 -9.70 1.00 -3.22
C GLU A 80 -8.81 1.79 -4.19
N HIS A 81 -7.50 1.53 -4.14
CA HIS A 81 -6.49 2.19 -4.95
C HIS A 81 -5.46 1.19 -5.47
N TYR A 82 -4.89 1.47 -6.64
CA TYR A 82 -3.66 0.81 -7.05
C TYR A 82 -2.46 1.45 -6.37
N LEU A 83 -1.57 0.65 -5.79
CA LEU A 83 -0.34 1.14 -5.19
C LEU A 83 0.83 0.21 -5.54
N PHE A 84 2.04 0.74 -5.53
CA PHE A 84 3.24 -0.03 -5.83
C PHE A 84 3.78 -0.71 -4.57
N HIS A 85 4.21 -1.96 -4.72
CA HIS A 85 4.96 -2.71 -3.73
C HIS A 85 6.31 -3.11 -4.33
N GLY A 86 7.39 -2.59 -3.76
CA GLY A 86 8.74 -3.04 -4.08
C GLY A 86 9.15 -4.20 -3.21
N THR A 87 9.82 -5.17 -3.79
CA THR A 87 10.29 -6.36 -3.06
C THR A 87 11.49 -6.98 -3.76
N LYS A 88 12.29 -7.75 -3.03
CA LYS A 88 13.43 -8.46 -3.59
C LYS A 88 12.96 -9.55 -4.55
N GLU A 89 13.71 -9.78 -5.63
CA GLU A 89 13.41 -10.77 -6.68
C GLU A 89 13.04 -12.16 -6.10
N LYS A 90 13.79 -12.61 -5.08
CA LYS A 90 13.54 -13.89 -4.39
C LYS A 90 12.14 -14.05 -3.79
N ASN A 91 11.43 -12.96 -3.54
CA ASN A 91 10.08 -12.97 -2.96
C ASN A 91 8.97 -13.05 -4.02
N ILE A 92 9.27 -12.75 -5.29
CA ILE A 92 8.27 -12.61 -6.36
C ILE A 92 7.44 -13.87 -6.52
N GLN A 93 8.10 -15.04 -6.64
CA GLN A 93 7.40 -16.30 -6.81
C GLN A 93 6.50 -16.65 -5.62
N ASN A 94 6.94 -16.33 -4.39
CA ASN A 94 6.13 -16.53 -3.21
C ASN A 94 4.90 -15.62 -3.23
N ILE A 95 5.06 -14.35 -3.59
CA ILE A 95 3.95 -13.39 -3.69
C ILE A 95 2.92 -13.84 -4.74
N MET A 96 3.34 -14.35 -5.89
CA MET A 96 2.44 -14.89 -6.91
C MET A 96 1.60 -16.05 -6.38
N ASN A 97 2.20 -16.92 -5.56
CA ASN A 97 1.54 -18.13 -5.04
C ASN A 97 0.65 -17.83 -3.83
N THR A 98 1.15 -17.06 -2.87
CA THR A 98 0.55 -16.92 -1.53
C THR A 98 -0.03 -15.54 -1.24
N GLY A 99 0.22 -14.56 -2.11
CA GLY A 99 -0.06 -13.15 -1.84
C GLY A 99 1.00 -12.51 -0.94
N LEU A 100 0.75 -11.26 -0.56
CA LEU A 100 1.57 -10.51 0.40
C LEU A 100 1.18 -10.88 1.83
N ASP A 101 2.14 -10.92 2.75
CA ASP A 101 1.91 -11.34 4.13
C ASP A 101 2.69 -10.45 5.11
N SER A 102 1.98 -9.73 5.98
CA SER A 102 2.57 -8.85 6.99
C SER A 102 3.50 -9.62 7.94
N ARG A 103 3.25 -10.90 8.21
CA ARG A 103 4.08 -11.71 9.13
C ARG A 103 5.48 -11.97 8.59
N LEU A 104 5.68 -11.78 7.27
CA LEU A 104 6.97 -11.92 6.61
C LEU A 104 7.71 -10.58 6.48
N THR A 105 7.11 -9.47 6.95
CA THR A 105 7.74 -8.16 6.93
C THR A 105 8.52 -7.89 8.22
N SER A 106 9.50 -6.99 8.12
CA SER A 106 10.38 -6.60 9.22
C SER A 106 9.60 -5.84 10.30
N ASP A 107 9.78 -6.24 11.56
CA ASP A 107 9.28 -5.52 12.74
C ASP A 107 9.98 -4.16 12.96
N LYS A 108 11.12 -3.95 12.28
CA LYS A 108 11.86 -2.68 12.31
C LYS A 108 11.27 -1.61 11.38
N ALA A 109 10.27 -1.95 10.58
CA ALA A 109 9.60 -0.97 9.72
C ALA A 109 8.95 0.15 10.55
N MET A 110 8.84 1.32 9.94
CA MET A 110 8.51 2.58 10.61
C MET A 110 7.14 2.57 11.31
N LEU A 111 6.14 1.94 10.70
CA LEU A 111 4.78 1.77 11.24
C LEU A 111 4.52 0.35 11.81
N GLY A 112 5.58 -0.39 12.10
CA GLY A 112 5.52 -1.77 12.60
C GLY A 112 5.28 -2.83 11.51
N GLN A 113 4.74 -3.98 11.91
CA GLN A 113 4.67 -5.18 11.06
C GLN A 113 3.44 -5.18 10.15
N GLY A 114 3.53 -4.42 9.06
CA GLY A 114 2.48 -4.33 8.03
C GLY A 114 2.99 -4.61 6.63
N ILE A 115 2.09 -4.60 5.65
CA ILE A 115 2.39 -4.66 4.21
C ILE A 115 2.40 -3.21 3.71
N TYR A 116 3.57 -2.76 3.25
CA TYR A 116 3.81 -1.38 2.84
C TYR A 116 3.64 -1.22 1.34
N PHE A 117 3.02 -0.11 0.96
CA PHE A 117 2.87 0.32 -0.42
C PHE A 117 3.24 1.78 -0.58
N ALA A 118 3.55 2.18 -1.80
CA ALA A 118 3.81 3.54 -2.18
C ALA A 118 2.96 3.94 -3.38
N GLU A 119 2.59 5.21 -3.44
CA GLU A 119 1.97 5.79 -4.65
C GLU A 119 3.02 6.23 -5.70
N SER A 120 4.31 6.14 -5.35
CA SER A 120 5.44 6.46 -6.22
C SER A 120 6.21 5.19 -6.61
N PRO A 121 6.44 4.93 -7.91
CA PRO A 121 7.26 3.81 -8.35
C PRO A 121 8.72 3.98 -7.90
N THR A 122 9.23 5.21 -7.80
CA THR A 122 10.58 5.50 -7.28
C THR A 122 10.72 5.07 -5.82
N LYS A 123 9.67 5.26 -5.00
CA LYS A 123 9.69 4.80 -3.61
C LYS A 123 9.61 3.27 -3.53
N ALA A 124 8.78 2.63 -4.36
CA ALA A 124 8.74 1.17 -4.43
C ALA A 124 10.09 0.59 -4.90
N ASP A 125 10.74 1.19 -5.90
CA ASP A 125 12.06 0.78 -6.38
C ASP A 125 13.12 0.75 -5.26
N GLN A 126 13.01 1.58 -4.22
CA GLN A 126 13.92 1.55 -3.06
C GLN A 126 13.89 0.23 -2.28
N TYR A 127 12.85 -0.60 -2.47
CA TYR A 127 12.66 -1.86 -1.77
C TYR A 127 12.95 -3.10 -2.62
N THR A 128 13.39 -2.96 -3.87
CA THR A 128 13.68 -4.10 -4.75
C THR A 128 15.08 -4.72 -4.56
N ASP A 129 15.95 -4.06 -3.80
CA ASP A 129 17.20 -4.59 -3.29
C ASP A 129 17.57 -3.87 -1.98
N ASP A 130 18.70 -4.24 -1.38
CA ASP A 130 19.15 -3.65 -0.12
C ASP A 130 19.64 -2.21 -0.34
N LYS A 131 19.30 -1.33 0.60
CA LYS A 131 19.64 0.11 0.54
C LYS A 131 21.13 0.36 0.29
N ASP A 132 21.99 -0.45 0.88
CA ASP A 132 23.45 -0.33 0.79
C ASP A 132 24.06 -1.17 -0.34
N GLN A 133 23.23 -1.87 -1.14
CA GLN A 133 23.63 -2.76 -2.23
C GLN A 133 22.75 -2.55 -3.48
N ARG A 134 22.48 -1.28 -3.81
CA ARG A 134 21.68 -0.91 -4.97
C ARG A 134 22.38 -1.36 -6.26
N THR A 135 21.66 -2.07 -7.12
CA THR A 135 22.18 -2.52 -8.41
C THR A 135 21.32 -2.01 -9.57
N SER A 136 21.97 -1.65 -10.68
CA SER A 136 21.29 -1.38 -11.95
C SER A 136 20.83 -2.70 -12.60
N GLY A 137 20.08 -2.60 -13.70
CA GLY A 137 19.60 -3.75 -14.47
C GLY A 137 18.16 -4.10 -14.17
N GLU A 138 17.76 -5.31 -14.55
CA GLU A 138 16.38 -5.76 -14.46
C GLU A 138 15.93 -5.90 -13.00
N LYS A 139 14.73 -5.38 -12.72
CA LYS A 139 14.05 -5.40 -11.43
C LYS A 139 12.58 -5.65 -11.64
N THR A 140 11.91 -6.15 -10.60
CA THR A 140 10.47 -6.34 -10.59
C THR A 140 9.84 -5.58 -9.42
N MET A 141 8.78 -4.82 -9.70
CA MET A 141 7.88 -4.28 -8.67
C MET A 141 6.45 -4.73 -8.96
N VAL A 142 5.58 -4.68 -7.95
CA VAL A 142 4.20 -5.16 -8.05
C VAL A 142 3.24 -3.98 -7.97
N LEU A 143 2.30 -3.88 -8.91
CA LEU A 143 1.14 -3.00 -8.80
C LEU A 143 -0.01 -3.79 -8.16
N VAL A 144 -0.45 -3.31 -7.01
CA VAL A 144 -1.32 -4.02 -6.08
C VAL A 144 -2.63 -3.26 -5.96
N ARG A 145 -3.77 -3.95 -6.01
CA ARG A 145 -5.04 -3.37 -5.56
C ARG A 145 -5.08 -3.40 -4.05
N VAL A 146 -5.32 -2.26 -3.43
CA VAL A 146 -5.31 -2.13 -1.97
C VAL A 146 -6.60 -1.48 -1.52
N VAL A 147 -7.30 -2.12 -0.59
CA VAL A 147 -8.44 -1.55 0.13
C VAL A 147 -7.88 -0.81 1.33
N LEU A 148 -8.08 0.51 1.39
CA LEU A 148 -7.64 1.34 2.52
C LEU A 148 -8.76 1.60 3.54
N GLY A 149 -10.03 1.36 3.16
CA GLY A 149 -11.18 1.57 4.04
C GLY A 149 -11.17 2.95 4.69
N ASN A 150 -11.31 3.01 6.01
CA ASN A 150 -11.12 4.21 6.81
C ASN A 150 -9.69 4.21 7.39
N PRO A 151 -8.73 4.94 6.80
CA PRO A 151 -7.35 4.93 7.24
C PRO A 151 -7.13 5.83 8.46
N PHE A 152 -6.21 5.42 9.33
CA PHE A 152 -5.57 6.34 10.26
C PHE A 152 -4.48 7.14 9.51
N ILE A 153 -4.55 8.47 9.58
CA ILE A 153 -3.51 9.32 8.99
C ILE A 153 -2.46 9.64 10.04
N ASN A 154 -1.26 9.08 9.89
CA ASN A 154 -0.11 9.47 10.70
C ASN A 154 0.53 10.74 10.12
N THR A 155 0.62 11.78 10.94
CA THR A 155 1.34 13.01 10.60
C THR A 155 2.61 13.20 11.44
N SER A 156 2.95 12.25 12.32
CA SER A 156 4.14 12.31 13.18
C SER A 156 5.40 11.85 12.46
N SER A 157 6.49 12.59 12.64
CA SER A 157 7.83 12.19 12.17
C SER A 157 8.42 11.02 12.96
N ASP A 158 7.87 10.70 14.13
CA ASP A 158 8.21 9.54 14.95
C ASP A 158 6.91 8.81 15.33
N PRO A 159 6.42 7.92 14.45
CA PRO A 159 5.14 7.27 14.65
C PRO A 159 5.24 6.04 15.56
N ASP A 160 4.12 5.73 16.21
CA ASP A 160 3.95 4.45 16.87
C ASP A 160 4.06 3.29 15.88
N LYS A 161 4.65 2.19 16.35
CA LYS A 161 4.75 0.94 15.59
C LYS A 161 3.54 0.07 15.90
N PHE A 162 2.77 -0.23 14.88
CA PHE A 162 1.56 -1.04 15.03
C PHE A 162 1.74 -2.46 14.50
N LYS A 163 1.00 -3.41 15.09
CA LYS A 163 0.83 -4.77 14.55
C LYS A 163 -0.51 -4.97 13.82
N ARG A 164 -1.41 -4.00 13.95
CA ARG A 164 -2.70 -3.87 13.25
C ARG A 164 -3.10 -2.39 13.26
N PRO A 165 -4.06 -1.93 12.45
CA PRO A 165 -4.49 -0.53 12.50
C PRO A 165 -4.90 -0.13 13.92
N PRO A 166 -4.62 1.12 14.35
CA PRO A 166 -4.93 1.55 15.70
C PRO A 166 -6.45 1.68 15.94
N CYS A 167 -6.84 1.70 17.21
CA CYS A 167 -8.20 2.01 17.63
C CYS A 167 -8.57 3.46 17.27
N LYS A 168 -9.81 3.68 16.83
CA LYS A 168 -10.37 5.00 16.49
C LYS A 168 -10.49 5.96 17.68
N TRP A 169 -10.49 5.43 18.90
CA TRP A 169 -10.71 6.21 20.13
C TRP A 169 -9.41 6.51 20.87
N CYS A 170 -8.56 5.49 21.07
CA CYS A 170 -7.33 5.63 21.84
C CYS A 170 -6.05 5.60 21.00
N PHE A 171 -6.15 5.41 19.68
CA PHE A 171 -5.04 5.38 18.73
C PHE A 171 -3.96 4.32 19.00
N LYS A 172 -4.27 3.29 19.80
CA LYS A 172 -3.40 2.14 20.06
C LYS A 172 -3.86 0.90 19.32
N ASP A 173 -2.93 0.06 18.88
CA ASP A 173 -3.23 -1.24 18.31
C ASP A 173 -3.67 -2.25 19.40
N LEU A 174 -3.07 -2.19 20.59
CA LEU A 174 -3.56 -2.85 21.80
C LEU A 174 -4.53 -1.92 22.55
N CYS A 175 -5.81 -2.09 22.27
CA CYS A 175 -6.88 -1.24 22.79
C CYS A 175 -7.45 -1.81 24.11
N SER A 176 -7.83 -0.91 25.02
CA SER A 176 -8.52 -1.19 26.28
C SER A 176 -9.84 -0.43 26.42
N CYS A 177 -10.42 0.04 25.31
CA CYS A 177 -11.73 0.70 25.30
C CYS A 177 -12.85 -0.34 25.40
N ASP A 178 -13.99 0.04 25.99
CA ASP A 178 -15.13 -0.87 26.21
C ASP A 178 -15.75 -1.39 24.90
N ASP A 179 -15.79 -0.55 23.86
CA ASP A 179 -16.23 -0.91 22.51
C ASP A 179 -15.13 -0.59 21.47
N PRO A 180 -14.17 -1.52 21.26
CA PRO A 180 -13.03 -1.26 20.41
C PRO A 180 -13.44 -1.26 18.93
N SER A 181 -13.27 -0.10 18.28
CA SER A 181 -13.36 0.05 16.82
C SER A 181 -12.00 0.46 16.27
N TYR A 182 -11.55 -0.20 15.20
CA TYR A 182 -10.25 0.05 14.60
C TYR A 182 -10.39 0.75 13.26
N PHE A 183 -9.36 1.49 12.86
CA PHE A 183 -9.17 1.89 11.46
C PHE A 183 -8.95 0.63 10.59
N ASP A 184 -9.04 0.80 9.27
CA ASP A 184 -8.86 -0.32 8.33
C ASP A 184 -7.41 -0.41 7.83
N SER A 185 -6.71 0.73 7.80
CA SER A 185 -5.31 0.85 7.36
C SER A 185 -4.61 2.03 8.03
N VAL A 186 -3.33 2.22 7.74
CA VAL A 186 -2.55 3.40 8.15
C VAL A 186 -1.94 4.06 6.93
N ILE A 187 -1.96 5.39 6.87
CA ILE A 187 -1.24 6.18 5.86
C ILE A 187 -0.22 7.05 6.59
N ASP A 188 1.04 6.88 6.25
CA ASP A 188 2.11 7.78 6.70
C ASP A 188 2.16 9.01 5.79
N ASP A 189 1.75 10.15 6.34
CA ASP A 189 1.67 11.45 5.67
C ASP A 189 2.38 12.53 6.50
N ALA A 190 3.51 12.18 7.12
CA ALA A 190 4.27 13.06 8.01
C ALA A 190 5.17 14.07 7.28
N GLY A 191 4.78 14.50 6.07
CA GLY A 191 5.54 15.49 5.28
C GLY A 191 6.90 15.00 4.77
N ARG A 192 7.13 13.69 4.72
CA ARG A 192 8.33 13.08 4.10
C ARG A 192 8.22 13.09 2.56
N ASN A 193 9.32 12.76 1.89
CA ASN A 193 9.39 12.74 0.41
C ASN A 193 8.33 11.84 -0.27
N PHE A 194 7.92 10.75 0.39
CA PHE A 194 6.94 9.82 -0.14
C PHE A 194 6.00 9.36 0.98
N ARG A 195 4.70 9.36 0.69
CA ARG A 195 3.72 8.71 1.54
C ARG A 195 3.81 7.20 1.44
N GLU A 196 3.60 6.53 2.55
CA GLU A 196 3.49 5.08 2.62
C GLU A 196 2.12 4.68 3.11
N PHE A 197 1.57 3.63 2.51
CA PHE A 197 0.24 3.12 2.80
C PHE A 197 0.40 1.70 3.34
N VAL A 198 -0.24 1.40 4.47
CA VAL A 198 0.02 0.17 5.22
C VAL A 198 -1.29 -0.53 5.52
N VAL A 199 -1.39 -1.79 5.10
CA VAL A 199 -2.44 -2.71 5.55
C VAL A 199 -1.80 -3.84 6.35
N TYR A 200 -2.53 -4.40 7.31
CA TYR A 200 -2.00 -5.44 8.21
C TYR A 200 -2.60 -6.82 7.94
N ASP A 201 -3.67 -6.87 7.14
CA ASP A 201 -4.31 -8.09 6.68
C ASP A 201 -4.02 -8.32 5.20
N ARG A 202 -3.46 -9.49 4.87
CA ARG A 202 -3.17 -9.92 3.49
C ARG A 202 -4.36 -9.82 2.54
N SER A 203 -5.58 -10.07 3.03
CA SER A 203 -6.80 -10.02 2.23
C SER A 203 -7.25 -8.59 1.87
N MET A 204 -6.65 -7.56 2.47
CA MET A 204 -6.89 -6.16 2.10
C MET A 204 -6.16 -5.76 0.80
N CYS A 205 -5.38 -6.67 0.22
CA CYS A 205 -4.63 -6.40 -0.99
C CYS A 205 -4.60 -7.59 -1.96
N TYR A 206 -4.48 -7.29 -3.25
CA TYR A 206 -4.33 -8.28 -4.30
C TYR A 206 -3.20 -7.87 -5.25
N PRO A 207 -2.07 -8.63 -5.30
CA PRO A 207 -1.00 -8.36 -6.26
C PRO A 207 -1.50 -8.68 -7.66
N GLU A 208 -1.79 -7.65 -8.47
CA GLU A 208 -2.45 -7.86 -9.76
C GLU A 208 -1.47 -7.81 -10.93
N TYR A 209 -0.53 -6.87 -10.94
CA TYR A 209 0.42 -6.74 -12.03
C TYR A 209 1.87 -6.78 -11.54
N PHE A 210 2.70 -7.56 -12.21
CA PHE A 210 4.14 -7.64 -12.00
C PHE A 210 4.80 -6.85 -13.13
N ILE A 211 5.51 -5.78 -12.75
CA ILE A 211 6.14 -4.85 -13.66
C ILE A 211 7.63 -5.10 -13.61
N THR A 212 8.16 -5.71 -14.67
CA THR A 212 9.58 -5.87 -14.90
C THR A 212 10.11 -4.64 -15.61
N TYR A 213 11.20 -4.06 -15.12
CA TYR A 213 11.80 -2.84 -15.64
C TYR A 213 13.32 -2.87 -15.53
N ASN A 214 14.00 -2.10 -16.38
CA ASN A 214 15.41 -1.80 -16.23
C ASN A 214 15.58 -0.54 -15.38
N ARG A 215 16.35 -0.66 -14.30
CA ARG A 215 16.89 0.49 -13.57
C ARG A 215 18.18 0.95 -14.25
N VAL A 216 18.17 2.17 -14.80
CA VAL A 216 19.33 2.79 -15.47
C VAL A 216 19.89 3.97 -14.69
#